data_AF-A0A077MFN7-F1
#
_entry.id   AF-A0A077MFN7-F1
#
_cell.length_a   1.000
_cell.length_b   1.000
_cell.length_c   1.000
_cell.angle_alpha   90.00
_cell.angle_beta   90.00
_cell.angle_gamma   90.00
#
_symmetry.space_group_name_H-M   'P 1'
#
loop_
_entity.id
_entity.type
_entity.pdbx_description
1 polymer ?
#
loop_
_entity_poly.entity_id
_entity_poly.type
_entity_poly.pdbx_seq_one_letter_code
_entity_poly.pdbx_strand_id
1 'polypeptide(L)'
;MSARDEILARVRAATADVTTPVGARGATPVVEETSPGPGRTLDLFAENVADYRAEVLRVPADEVASVLASTLRGRGLGSVVVPSGLDEGWRGGGRDGRRRG
;
A
#
# COMPACT_ATOMS: atom_id res chain seq x y z
N MET A 1 41.95 -10.36 4.00
CA MET A 1 40.78 -9.51 3.68
C MET A 1 39.68 -10.42 3.18
N SER A 2 38.47 -10.33 3.73
CA SER A 2 37.37 -11.24 3.35
C SER A 2 36.65 -10.75 2.09
N ALA A 3 35.94 -11.63 1.39
CA ALA A 3 35.08 -11.25 0.26
C ALA A 3 34.04 -10.17 0.66
N ARG A 4 33.57 -10.20 1.91
CA ARG A 4 32.69 -9.17 2.48
C ARG A 4 33.37 -7.80 2.50
N ASP A 5 34.63 -7.72 2.91
CA ASP A 5 35.37 -6.46 3.00
C ASP A 5 35.59 -5.84 1.62
N GLU A 6 35.85 -6.68 0.61
CA GLU A 6 36.02 -6.25 -0.78
C GLU A 6 34.70 -5.69 -1.35
N ILE A 7 33.58 -6.38 -1.12
CA ILE A 7 32.24 -5.92 -1.55
C ILE A 7 31.91 -4.58 -0.87
N LEU A 8 32.13 -4.45 0.44
CA LEU A 8 31.84 -3.22 1.16
C LEU A 8 32.75 -2.05 0.74
N ALA A 9 34.01 -2.32 0.38
CA ALA A 9 34.90 -1.30 -0.17
C ALA A 9 34.39 -0.78 -1.52
N ARG A 10 33.93 -1.69 -2.39
CA ARG A 10 33.36 -1.33 -3.71
C ARG A 10 32.07 -0.53 -3.57
N VAL A 11 31.17 -0.92 -2.66
CA VAL A 11 29.93 -0.17 -2.38
C VAL A 11 30.24 1.24 -1.89
N ARG A 12 31.14 1.40 -0.90
CA ARG A 12 31.52 2.72 -0.38
C ARG A 12 32.14 3.62 -1.45
N ALA A 13 33.00 3.06 -2.30
CA ALA A 13 33.61 3.81 -3.40
C ALA A 13 32.54 4.26 -4.41
N ALA A 14 31.58 3.40 -4.74
CA ALA A 14 30.50 3.69 -5.68
C ALA A 14 29.46 4.70 -5.17
N THR A 15 29.35 4.90 -3.85
CA THR A 15 28.40 5.85 -3.25
C THR A 15 29.07 7.12 -2.72
N ALA A 16 30.38 7.31 -2.93
CA ALA A 16 31.15 8.40 -2.32
C ALA A 16 30.74 9.80 -2.80
N ASP A 17 30.19 9.90 -4.02
CA ASP A 17 29.74 11.12 -4.69
C ASP A 17 28.22 11.34 -4.61
N VAL A 18 27.49 10.43 -3.95
CA VAL A 18 26.03 10.56 -3.75
C VAL A 18 25.75 11.66 -2.73
N THR A 19 25.36 12.83 -3.23
CA THR A 19 24.96 14.00 -2.42
C THR A 19 23.47 14.05 -2.10
N THR A 20 22.70 13.08 -2.62
CA THR A 20 21.25 13.02 -2.44
C THR A 20 20.91 12.67 -0.99
N PRO A 21 20.10 13.49 -0.28
CA PRO A 21 19.70 13.18 1.09
C PRO A 21 18.97 11.85 1.20
N VAL A 22 19.17 11.15 2.32
CA VAL A 22 18.43 9.91 2.61
C VAL A 22 16.92 10.22 2.61
N GLY A 23 16.17 9.50 1.78
CA GLY A 23 14.73 9.70 1.62
C GLY A 23 14.34 10.78 0.61
N ALA A 24 15.30 11.45 -0.04
CA ALA A 24 14.99 12.34 -1.15
C ALA A 24 14.44 11.52 -2.32
N ARG A 25 13.20 11.82 -2.71
CA ARG A 25 12.47 11.13 -3.80
C ARG A 25 12.66 11.80 -5.17
N GLY A 26 13.45 12.89 -5.23
CA GLY A 26 13.53 13.76 -6.40
C GLY A 26 12.24 14.58 -6.58
N ALA A 27 12.15 15.30 -7.71
CA ALA A 27 10.88 15.91 -8.11
C ALA A 27 9.86 14.80 -8.39
N THR A 28 8.61 15.01 -7.98
CA THR A 28 7.53 14.09 -8.36
C THR A 28 7.40 14.14 -9.88
N PRO A 29 7.55 13.00 -10.59
CA PRO A 29 7.33 12.99 -12.03
C PRO A 29 5.91 13.46 -12.31
N VAL A 30 5.78 14.52 -13.11
CA VAL A 30 4.47 14.93 -13.62
C VAL A 30 4.21 14.10 -14.86
N VAL A 31 3.31 13.13 -14.75
CA VAL A 31 2.80 12.38 -15.89
C VAL A 31 1.54 13.10 -16.35
N GLU A 32 1.63 13.84 -17.45
CA GLU A 32 0.45 14.43 -18.10
C GLU A 32 -0.27 13.36 -18.93
N GLU A 33 -0.96 12.45 -18.25
CA GLU A 33 -1.84 11.48 -18.90
C GLU A 33 -3.28 11.98 -18.80
N THR A 34 -3.92 12.18 -19.95
CA THR A 34 -5.33 12.56 -19.98
C THR A 34 -6.16 11.37 -19.50
N SER A 35 -6.94 11.57 -18.42
CA SER A 35 -7.82 10.51 -17.92
C SER A 35 -8.79 10.07 -19.04
N PRO A 36 -8.92 8.76 -19.30
CA PRO A 36 -9.92 8.23 -20.23
C PRO A 36 -11.36 8.33 -19.69
N GLY A 37 -11.56 8.99 -18.54
CA GLY A 37 -12.82 9.12 -17.82
C GLY A 37 -12.90 8.21 -16.58
N PRO A 38 -13.74 8.54 -15.59
CA PRO A 38 -13.74 7.88 -14.28
C PRO A 38 -13.92 6.35 -14.34
N GLY A 39 -14.83 5.86 -15.17
CA GLY A 39 -15.08 4.40 -15.30
C GLY A 39 -13.86 3.65 -15.84
N ARG A 40 -13.30 4.14 -16.95
CA ARG A 40 -12.12 3.52 -17.59
C ARG A 40 -10.89 3.61 -16.70
N THR A 41 -10.73 4.71 -15.94
CA THR A 41 -9.67 4.82 -14.93
C THR A 41 -9.83 3.79 -13.81
N LEU A 42 -11.06 3.55 -13.32
CA LEU A 42 -11.31 2.53 -12.30
C LEU A 42 -11.15 1.10 -12.81
N ASP A 43 -11.43 0.84 -14.09
CA ASP A 43 -11.17 -0.46 -14.73
C ASP A 43 -9.66 -0.70 -14.81
N LEU A 44 -8.89 0.24 -15.37
CA LEU A 44 -7.43 0.17 -15.44
C LEU A 44 -6.79 0.01 -14.05
N PHE A 45 -7.30 0.72 -13.04
CA PHE A 45 -6.83 0.55 -11.67
C PHE A 45 -7.04 -0.88 -11.16
N ALA A 46 -8.22 -1.48 -11.40
CA ALA A 46 -8.51 -2.83 -10.96
C ALA A 46 -7.62 -3.87 -11.68
N GLU A 47 -7.38 -3.68 -12.98
CA GLU A 47 -6.44 -4.50 -13.76
C GLU A 47 -5.02 -4.42 -13.18
N ASN A 48 -4.50 -3.21 -12.97
CA ASN A 48 -3.17 -3.02 -12.39
C ASN A 48 -3.05 -3.64 -10.99
N VAL A 49 -4.07 -3.53 -10.13
CA VAL A 49 -4.06 -4.15 -8.79
C VAL A 49 -4.06 -5.68 -8.89
N ALA A 50 -4.77 -6.25 -9.87
CA ALA A 50 -4.78 -7.69 -10.12
C ALA A 50 -3.39 -8.23 -10.52
N ASP A 51 -2.62 -7.45 -11.29
CA ASP A 51 -1.23 -7.80 -11.63
C ASP A 51 -0.33 -7.94 -10.40
N TYR A 52 -0.60 -7.16 -9.33
CA TYR A 52 0.05 -7.29 -8.02
C TYR A 52 -0.53 -8.43 -7.15
N ARG A 53 -1.38 -9.30 -7.71
CA ARG A 53 -2.10 -10.39 -7.01
C ARG A 53 -2.99 -9.90 -5.87
N ALA A 54 -3.51 -8.68 -5.98
CA ALA A 54 -4.49 -8.13 -5.07
C ALA A 54 -5.89 -8.12 -5.70
N GLU A 55 -6.93 -8.05 -4.87
CA GLU A 55 -8.33 -8.11 -5.27
C GLU A 55 -8.99 -6.74 -5.03
N VAL A 56 -9.76 -6.26 -6.00
CA VAL A 56 -10.55 -5.02 -5.90
C VAL A 56 -12.04 -5.37 -5.86
N LEU A 57 -12.71 -4.96 -4.79
CA LEU A 57 -14.17 -5.07 -4.64
C LEU A 57 -14.80 -3.71 -4.87
N ARG A 58 -15.75 -3.63 -5.82
CA ARG A 58 -16.58 -2.43 -6.05
C ARG A 58 -17.84 -2.55 -5.21
N VAL A 59 -18.01 -1.64 -4.26
CA VAL A 59 -19.10 -1.69 -3.28
C VAL A 59 -19.74 -0.30 -3.15
N PRO A 60 -21.06 -0.23 -2.93
CA PRO A 60 -21.70 1.00 -2.45
C PRO A 60 -21.05 1.48 -1.15
N ALA A 61 -21.03 2.80 -0.95
CA ALA A 61 -20.36 3.40 0.21
C ALA A 61 -20.94 2.92 1.55
N ASP A 62 -22.25 2.67 1.59
CA ASP A 62 -23.00 2.18 2.75
C ASP A 62 -22.79 0.67 3.01
N GLU A 63 -22.24 -0.07 2.05
CA GLU A 63 -21.95 -1.51 2.17
C GLU A 63 -20.51 -1.82 2.56
N VAL A 64 -19.61 -0.82 2.60
CA VAL A 64 -18.18 -1.05 2.84
C VAL A 64 -17.93 -1.85 4.13
N ALA A 65 -18.61 -1.49 5.22
CA ALA A 65 -18.42 -2.16 6.51
C ALA A 65 -18.84 -3.63 6.50
N SER A 66 -19.94 -3.95 5.82
CA SER A 66 -20.48 -5.32 5.78
C SER A 66 -19.60 -6.20 4.90
N VAL A 67 -19.16 -5.69 3.74
CA VAL A 67 -18.27 -6.39 2.82
C VAL A 67 -16.93 -6.64 3.49
N LEU A 68 -16.30 -5.62 4.09
CA LEU A 68 -15.04 -5.77 4.81
C LEU A 68 -15.12 -6.87 5.87
N ALA A 69 -16.16 -6.85 6.71
CA ALA A 69 -16.34 -7.84 7.76
C ALA A 69 -16.54 -9.26 7.19
N SER A 70 -17.28 -9.40 6.09
CA SER A 70 -17.50 -10.69 5.43
C SER A 70 -16.22 -11.24 4.78
N THR A 71 -15.43 -10.39 4.11
CA THR A 71 -14.17 -10.77 3.46
C THR A 71 -13.14 -11.21 4.49
N LEU A 72 -12.98 -10.46 5.59
CA LEU A 72 -12.06 -10.83 6.67
C LEU A 72 -12.44 -12.17 7.31
N ARG A 73 -13.74 -12.41 7.58
CA ARG A 73 -14.22 -13.69 8.10
C ARG A 73 -14.02 -14.84 7.11
N GLY A 74 -14.33 -14.62 5.83
CA GLY A 74 -14.14 -15.63 4.77
C GLY A 74 -12.67 -16.03 4.60
N ARG A 75 -11.74 -15.11 4.89
CA ARG A 75 -10.29 -15.38 4.91
C ARG A 75 -9.79 -15.96 6.24
N GLY A 76 -10.67 -16.21 7.22
CA GLY A 76 -10.31 -16.76 8.52
C GLY A 76 -9.53 -15.80 9.44
N LEU A 77 -9.59 -14.49 9.19
CA LEU A 77 -8.84 -13.50 9.97
C LEU A 77 -9.60 -13.13 11.25
N GLY A 78 -9.02 -13.47 12.40
CA GLY A 78 -9.62 -13.22 13.73
C GLY A 78 -9.34 -11.83 14.32
N SER A 79 -8.39 -11.08 13.77
CA SER A 79 -8.03 -9.73 14.23
C SER A 79 -7.31 -8.94 13.14
N VAL A 80 -7.47 -7.62 13.16
CA VAL A 80 -6.82 -6.68 12.25
C VAL A 80 -6.35 -5.45 13.01
N VAL A 81 -5.30 -4.78 12.51
CA VAL A 81 -4.87 -3.48 13.03
C VAL A 81 -5.70 -2.40 12.36
N VAL A 82 -6.26 -1.50 13.16
CA VAL A 82 -7.07 -0.39 12.67
C VAL A 82 -6.31 0.93 12.83
N PRO A 83 -5.98 1.64 11.74
CA PRO A 83 -5.30 2.92 11.84
C PRO A 83 -6.22 3.98 12.47
N SER A 84 -5.63 4.98 13.13
CA SER A 84 -6.38 6.04 13.84
C SER A 84 -7.22 6.92 12.91
N GLY A 85 -6.85 7.02 11.62
CA GLY A 85 -7.57 7.80 10.61
C GLY A 85 -8.58 7.00 9.80
N LEU A 86 -8.88 5.74 10.15
CA LEU A 86 -9.93 4.98 9.46
C LEU A 86 -11.30 5.56 9.81
N ASP A 87 -12.15 5.77 8.80
CA ASP A 87 -13.55 6.12 8.96
C ASP A 87 -14.24 5.13 9.93
N GLU A 88 -14.90 5.66 10.96
CA GLU A 88 -15.61 4.86 11.94
C GLU A 88 -16.76 4.07 11.31
N GLY A 89 -17.40 4.60 10.27
CA GLY A 89 -18.45 3.93 9.52
C GLY A 89 -17.98 2.66 8.82
N TRP A 90 -16.67 2.48 8.61
CA TRP A 90 -16.10 1.27 8.00
C TRP A 90 -15.78 0.18 9.02
N ARG A 91 -15.75 0.54 10.32
CA ARG A 91 -15.60 -0.41 11.41
C ARG A 91 -16.93 -1.15 11.60
N GLY A 92 -17.15 -2.21 10.81
CA GLY A 92 -18.16 -3.21 11.18
C GLY A 92 -17.90 -3.68 12.62
N GLY A 93 -18.93 -4.11 13.36
CA GLY A 93 -18.92 -4.37 14.82
C GLY A 93 -17.97 -5.45 15.35
N GLY A 94 -16.76 -5.59 14.80
CA GLY A 94 -15.66 -6.38 15.32
C GLY A 94 -15.11 -5.78 16.60
N ARG A 95 -14.58 -6.66 17.46
CA ARG A 95 -14.01 -6.27 18.76
C ARG A 95 -12.78 -5.37 18.56
N ASP A 96 -12.70 -4.34 19.39
CA ASP A 96 -11.59 -3.38 19.41
C ASP A 96 -10.26 -4.14 19.57
N GLY A 97 -9.44 -4.09 18.52
CA GLY A 97 -8.12 -4.71 18.49
C GLY A 97 -7.21 -3.97 19.47
N ARG A 98 -6.49 -4.73 20.31
CA ARG A 98 -5.57 -4.21 21.33
C ARG A 98 -4.67 -3.12 20.73
N ARG A 99 -4.90 -1.86 21.13
CA ARG A 99 -4.02 -0.73 20.78
C ARG A 99 -2.61 -1.08 21.20
N ARG A 100 -1.71 -1.31 20.23
CA ARG A 100 -0.28 -1.31 20.50
C ARG A 100 0.13 0.16 20.54
N GLY A 101 0.25 0.68 21.76
CA GLY A 101 0.97 1.94 22.04
C GLY A 101 2.47 1.74 21.95
#